data_AF-A0A9P8S9R5-F1
#
_entry.id   AF-A0A9P8S9R5-F1
#
_cell.length_a   1.000
_cell.length_b   1.000
_cell.length_c   1.000
_cell.angle_alpha   90.00
_cell.angle_beta   90.00
_cell.angle_gamma   90.00
#
_symmetry.space_group_name_H-M   'P 1'
#
loop_
_entity.id
_entity.type
_entity.pdbx_description
1 polymer ?
#
loop_
_entity_poly.entity_id
_entity_poly.type
_entity_poly.pdbx_seq_one_letter_code
_entity_poly.pdbx_strand_id
1 'polypeptide(L)'
;MVYTTPVRAAEFKSAYGPKYKFQPNINGWNQTSLLRTGVRSASFGGAAVVGLLLYVSGIPRVQRDVLQKIPFVGRYFIQPEVHPQDNDEIFHIPQAQRYCEGKFLEWDDKITTPPGLYLFSILLQKTAAAVKLPWVFSCDTSSLRITNVLGLIVLASLTMLCRHEIESRLYEAHSSARLKAISKYAVHTALNIALFPLLFFFSGLYYTDVISTAVVVGGYLNHLKRVGRDRSSFVSDLITVLLGTLALLMRQTNVFWIVVWMGGLEAVHALKTLRPQHAEQPFMTTLTDQVKFYAWRYSVGDIHDPPLNLAWPDDMLFTAISLAIAALCNPIRVIRQIWPYISVLAAFASFVAWNGGVVLVSTAIVKFNTIIHPFTLADNRHYMFYIFRYTIRRGSLIRFMLIIPYTISRWMVWGTLAGCADWILSSNRELCSARYNVNEPAPYTSYPLWIAWGTKKTQTNVEYPQDVSQMPSSSASTDGELRGTVEDDPLLVSAEPTSTSTGLIFLLATTLSLMTAPLVEPRYFILPWVMWRLLVPAWRVHDHAHINSLFEGVAPRSIVGKTREVFKRYDVRLVLETLWFVAINVATGYIFLMKPYVWKDDQGRNLEDGRLQRFMW
;
A
#
# COMPACT_ATOMS: atom_id res chain seq x y z
N MET A 1 61.74 -35.74 16.66
CA MET A 1 61.68 -34.71 17.72
C MET A 1 63.02 -33.98 17.69
N VAL A 2 63.07 -32.78 17.11
CA VAL A 2 64.23 -31.89 17.12
C VAL A 2 63.68 -30.48 17.33
N TYR A 3 64.04 -29.86 18.45
CA TYR A 3 63.65 -28.50 18.81
C TYR A 3 64.54 -27.50 18.06
N THR A 4 63.95 -26.49 17.43
CA THR A 4 64.68 -25.32 16.92
C THR A 4 64.82 -24.30 18.04
N THR A 5 66.03 -24.12 18.53
CA THR A 5 66.44 -23.00 19.38
C THR A 5 66.30 -21.68 18.63
N PRO A 6 65.71 -20.64 19.24
CA PRO A 6 65.87 -19.27 18.75
C PRO A 6 67.14 -18.72 19.39
N VAL A 7 68.09 -18.21 18.60
CA VAL A 7 69.03 -17.11 18.92
C VAL A 7 70.14 -17.09 17.87
N ARG A 8 70.37 -15.89 17.32
CA ARG A 8 71.35 -15.47 16.29
C ARG A 8 70.93 -15.59 14.83
N ALA A 9 70.16 -14.61 14.39
CA ALA A 9 70.43 -13.95 13.11
C ALA A 9 70.98 -12.54 13.41
N ALA A 10 72.08 -12.19 12.77
CA ALA A 10 72.87 -10.98 13.02
C ALA A 10 72.11 -9.69 12.66
N GLU A 11 72.23 -8.68 13.52
CA GLU A 11 71.59 -7.36 13.40
C GLU A 11 72.50 -6.42 12.57
N PHE A 12 72.27 -6.31 11.26
CA PHE A 12 72.75 -5.15 10.50
C PHE A 12 71.59 -4.18 10.32
N LYS A 13 71.63 -3.04 11.03
CA LYS A 13 70.66 -1.94 10.90
C LYS A 13 71.30 -0.77 10.15
N SER A 14 70.77 -0.47 8.97
CA SER A 14 71.15 0.72 8.20
C SER A 14 70.80 2.01 8.96
N ALA A 15 71.75 2.95 9.03
CA ALA A 15 71.56 4.26 9.67
C ALA A 15 70.52 5.16 8.97
N TYR A 16 70.11 4.81 7.76
CA TYR A 16 69.14 5.56 6.95
C TYR A 16 67.77 4.87 6.83
N GLY A 17 67.57 3.75 7.54
CA GLY A 17 66.28 3.06 7.57
C GLY A 17 65.25 3.76 8.47
N PRO A 18 63.94 3.69 8.16
CA PRO A 18 62.89 4.23 9.02
C PRO A 18 62.97 3.61 10.43
N LYS A 19 63.03 4.45 11.45
CA LYS A 19 63.07 4.03 12.86
C LYS A 19 61.69 3.50 13.28
N TYR A 20 61.48 2.20 13.14
CA TYR A 20 60.25 1.56 13.63
C TYR A 20 60.24 1.56 15.17
N LYS A 21 59.28 2.28 15.76
CA LYS A 21 58.96 2.14 17.17
C LYS A 21 58.00 0.96 17.33
N PHE A 22 58.34 0.03 18.22
CA PHE A 22 57.45 -1.08 18.56
C PHE A 22 56.14 -0.52 19.14
N GLN A 23 55.02 -0.75 18.46
CA GLN A 23 53.69 -0.49 19.02
C GLN A 23 53.20 -1.77 19.72
N PRO A 24 53.05 -1.75 21.05
CA PRO A 24 52.51 -2.89 21.76
C PRO A 24 51.10 -3.20 21.25
N ASN A 25 50.88 -4.46 20.89
CA ASN A 25 49.60 -4.99 20.45
C ASN A 25 49.33 -6.32 21.15
N ILE A 26 48.06 -6.64 21.36
CA ILE A 26 47.61 -7.94 21.88
C ILE A 26 46.87 -8.63 20.75
N ASN A 27 47.38 -9.76 20.26
CA ASN A 27 46.84 -10.49 19.10
C ASN A 27 46.54 -9.57 17.89
N GLY A 28 47.43 -8.62 17.59
CA GLY A 28 47.27 -7.69 16.46
C GLY A 28 46.41 -6.45 16.73
N TRP A 29 45.82 -6.30 17.92
CA TRP A 29 45.07 -5.12 18.32
C TRP A 29 45.96 -4.11 19.05
N ASN A 30 46.20 -2.95 18.44
CA ASN A 30 46.90 -1.83 19.10
C ASN A 30 45.92 -0.93 19.87
N GLN A 31 46.44 -0.09 20.78
CA GLN A 31 45.63 0.78 21.64
C GLN A 31 44.69 1.70 20.83
N THR A 32 45.14 2.21 19.68
CA THR A 32 44.33 3.07 18.81
C THR A 32 43.17 2.33 18.16
N SER A 33 43.38 1.08 17.73
CA SER A 33 42.33 0.21 17.20
C SER A 33 41.35 -0.22 18.29
N LEU A 34 41.83 -0.49 19.50
CA LEU A 34 40.97 -0.81 20.65
C LEU A 34 40.07 0.37 21.02
N LEU A 35 40.63 1.59 21.07
CA LEU A 35 39.88 2.80 21.38
C LEU A 35 38.86 3.14 20.27
N ARG A 36 39.27 3.04 19.00
CA ARG A 36 38.39 3.31 17.85
C ARG A 36 37.26 2.29 17.74
N THR A 37 37.55 1.02 18.04
CA THR A 37 36.54 -0.04 18.09
C THR A 37 35.64 0.14 19.30
N GLY A 38 36.20 0.44 20.49
CA GLY A 38 35.43 0.72 21.70
C GLY A 38 34.46 1.89 21.54
N VAL A 39 34.87 2.99 20.91
CA VAL A 39 33.99 4.13 20.62
C VAL A 39 32.89 3.76 19.63
N ARG A 40 33.21 3.01 18.57
CA ARG A 40 32.21 2.50 17.60
C ARG A 40 31.23 1.52 18.26
N SER A 41 31.72 0.61 19.09
CA SER A 41 30.90 -0.35 19.85
C SER A 41 30.03 0.37 20.89
N ALA A 42 30.53 1.43 21.52
CA ALA A 42 29.77 2.22 22.49
C ALA A 42 28.61 2.98 21.82
N SER A 43 28.75 3.45 20.58
CA SER A 43 27.63 4.03 19.85
C SER A 43 26.57 2.98 19.49
N PHE A 44 26.97 1.75 19.14
CA PHE A 44 26.02 0.65 18.95
C PHE A 44 25.38 0.18 20.26
N GLY A 45 26.13 0.14 21.36
CA GLY A 45 25.63 -0.19 22.69
C GLY A 45 24.66 0.86 23.23
N GLY A 46 24.97 2.15 23.05
CA GLY A 46 24.06 3.26 23.37
C GLY A 46 22.78 3.20 22.54
N ALA A 47 22.89 2.96 21.23
CA ALA A 47 21.73 2.78 20.36
C ALA A 47 20.91 1.53 20.72
N ALA A 48 21.55 0.43 21.13
CA ALA A 48 20.88 -0.78 21.58
C ALA A 48 20.17 -0.58 22.93
N VAL A 49 20.78 0.14 23.88
CA VAL A 49 20.15 0.51 25.16
C VAL A 49 18.99 1.45 24.94
N VAL A 50 19.12 2.45 24.06
CA VAL A 50 18.02 3.32 23.66
C VAL A 50 16.92 2.53 22.95
N GLY A 51 17.26 1.65 22.02
CA GLY A 51 16.32 0.77 21.33
C GLY A 51 15.60 -0.19 22.27
N LEU A 52 16.31 -0.76 23.26
CA LEU A 52 15.74 -1.60 24.30
C LEU A 52 14.82 -0.79 25.21
N LEU A 53 15.25 0.40 25.65
CA LEU A 53 14.43 1.31 26.46
C LEU A 53 13.18 1.76 25.71
N LEU A 54 13.26 2.00 24.40
CA LEU A 54 12.11 2.27 23.54
C LEU A 54 11.20 1.04 23.42
N TYR A 55 11.76 -0.15 23.24
CA TYR A 55 10.99 -1.41 23.17
C TYR A 55 10.26 -1.72 24.49
N VAL A 56 10.92 -1.53 25.63
CA VAL A 56 10.34 -1.79 26.96
C VAL A 56 9.61 -0.60 27.57
N SER A 57 9.62 0.57 26.90
CA SER A 57 8.88 1.76 27.34
C SER A 57 7.36 1.52 27.41
N GLY A 58 6.84 0.46 26.79
CA GLY A 58 5.45 0.02 26.92
C GLY A 58 5.09 -0.64 28.24
N ILE A 59 6.07 -0.91 29.10
CA ILE A 59 5.86 -1.52 30.40
C ILE A 59 5.56 -0.39 31.42
N PRO A 60 4.36 -0.35 32.04
CA PRO A 60 3.96 0.75 32.93
C PRO A 60 4.86 0.96 34.16
N ARG A 61 5.60 -0.07 34.57
CA ARG A 61 6.62 0.03 35.63
C ARG A 61 7.91 0.71 35.13
N VAL A 62 8.37 0.41 33.91
CA VAL A 62 9.56 1.03 33.33
C VAL A 62 9.32 2.52 33.05
N GLN A 63 8.11 2.89 32.62
CA GLN A 63 7.74 4.31 32.47
C GLN A 63 7.84 5.09 33.78
N ARG A 64 7.24 4.56 34.86
CA ARG A 64 7.18 5.24 36.16
C ARG A 64 8.50 5.22 36.93
N ASP A 65 9.18 4.07 36.92
CA ASP A 65 10.32 3.85 37.82
C ASP A 65 11.65 4.26 37.18
N VAL A 66 11.73 4.29 35.84
CA VAL A 66 12.96 4.60 35.09
C VAL A 66 12.79 5.87 34.25
N LEU A 67 11.86 5.90 33.29
CA LEU A 67 11.79 6.98 32.29
C LEU A 67 11.33 8.33 32.88
N GLN A 68 10.42 8.31 33.86
CA GLN A 68 9.96 9.52 34.57
C GLN A 68 11.03 10.16 35.47
N LYS A 69 12.06 9.41 35.87
CA LYS A 69 13.16 9.90 36.71
C LYS A 69 14.36 10.43 35.92
N ILE A 70 14.37 10.26 34.60
CA ILE A 70 15.42 10.81 33.74
C ILE A 70 15.19 12.34 33.62
N PRO A 71 16.19 13.17 33.98
CA PRO A 71 16.10 14.62 33.85
C PRO A 71 15.74 15.03 32.42
N PHE A 72 14.89 16.05 32.27
CA PHE A 72 14.37 16.57 30.99
C PHE A 72 13.41 15.63 30.22
N VAL A 73 13.49 14.32 30.40
CA VAL A 73 12.64 13.32 29.71
C VAL A 73 11.33 13.08 30.46
N GLY A 74 11.33 13.10 31.79
CA GLY A 74 10.17 12.74 32.60
C GLY A 74 8.92 13.62 32.42
N ARG A 75 9.06 14.88 32.00
CA ARG A 75 7.93 15.80 31.75
C ARG A 75 7.11 15.45 30.51
N TYR A 76 7.67 14.66 29.59
CA TYR A 76 6.99 14.26 28.35
C TYR A 76 6.11 13.01 28.49
N PHE A 77 6.25 12.28 29.61
CA PHE A 77 5.45 11.09 29.92
C PHE A 77 4.24 11.39 30.82
N ILE A 78 3.96 12.68 31.10
CA ILE A 78 2.76 13.15 31.77
C ILE A 78 1.77 13.52 30.65
N GLN A 79 0.83 12.62 30.32
CA GLN A 79 -0.17 12.91 29.29
C GLN A 79 -1.34 13.72 29.87
N PRO A 80 -1.67 14.90 29.30
CA PRO A 80 -3.00 15.48 29.49
C PRO A 80 -4.04 14.59 28.79
N GLU A 81 -5.18 14.37 29.43
CA GLU A 81 -6.32 13.63 28.88
C GLU A 81 -6.79 14.29 27.57
N VAL A 82 -6.64 13.59 26.45
CA VAL A 82 -7.18 13.99 25.14
C VAL A 82 -8.59 13.41 25.01
N HIS A 83 -9.64 14.23 25.09
CA HIS A 83 -11.00 13.72 24.97
C HIS A 83 -11.24 12.99 23.64
N PRO A 84 -11.93 11.85 23.62
CA PRO A 84 -12.13 11.10 22.38
C PRO A 84 -13.19 11.77 21.51
N GLN A 85 -12.88 11.88 20.21
CA GLN A 85 -13.71 12.42 19.16
C GLN A 85 -14.81 11.42 18.79
N ASP A 86 -15.99 11.63 19.36
CA ASP A 86 -17.08 10.65 19.27
C ASP A 86 -18.14 11.00 18.22
N ASN A 87 -17.80 11.90 17.28
CA ASN A 87 -18.47 12.12 15.99
C ASN A 87 -17.81 13.34 15.33
N ASP A 88 -16.98 13.15 14.32
CA ASP A 88 -16.25 14.26 13.68
C ASP A 88 -17.21 15.31 13.09
N GLU A 89 -18.45 14.91 12.77
CA GLU A 89 -19.50 15.75 12.21
C GLU A 89 -19.88 16.92 13.13
N ILE A 90 -19.81 16.73 14.46
CA ILE A 90 -20.13 17.80 15.42
C ILE A 90 -19.16 18.98 15.33
N PHE A 91 -17.93 18.74 14.87
CA PHE A 91 -16.91 19.76 14.67
C PHE A 91 -16.90 20.23 13.20
N HIS A 92 -17.09 19.31 12.24
CA HIS A 92 -17.04 19.63 10.81
C HIS A 92 -18.21 20.51 10.34
N ILE A 93 -19.44 20.29 10.82
CA ILE A 93 -20.60 21.10 10.39
C ILE A 93 -20.46 22.56 10.83
N PRO A 94 -20.26 22.88 12.12
CA PRO A 94 -20.12 24.28 12.55
C PRO A 94 -18.91 24.97 11.93
N GLN A 95 -17.82 24.24 11.67
CA GLN A 95 -16.66 24.79 10.99
C GLN A 95 -16.98 25.14 9.52
N ALA A 96 -17.66 24.26 8.79
CA ALA A 96 -18.07 24.53 7.42
C ALA A 96 -19.03 25.73 7.33
N GLN A 97 -19.96 25.84 8.26
CA GLN A 97 -20.91 26.97 8.32
C GLN A 97 -20.20 28.32 8.52
N ARG A 98 -19.24 28.40 9.45
CA ARG A 98 -18.38 29.60 9.63
C ARG A 98 -17.66 29.99 8.34
N TYR A 99 -17.15 28.99 7.63
CA TYR A 99 -16.47 29.19 6.35
C TYR A 99 -17.43 29.67 5.25
N CYS A 100 -18.67 29.16 5.20
CA CYS A 100 -19.72 29.67 4.31
C CYS A 100 -20.16 31.10 4.67
N GLU A 101 -20.06 31.52 5.94
CA GLU A 101 -20.29 32.90 6.39
C GLU A 101 -19.11 33.85 6.08
N GLY A 102 -17.98 33.34 5.56
CA GLY A 102 -16.79 34.12 5.27
C GLY A 102 -15.82 34.31 6.44
N LYS A 103 -16.05 33.62 7.57
CA LYS A 103 -15.18 33.67 8.77
C LYS A 103 -14.00 32.70 8.63
N PHE A 104 -13.08 32.99 7.71
CA PHE A 104 -11.95 32.09 7.39
C PHE A 104 -10.86 31.99 8.48
N LEU A 105 -10.82 32.96 9.40
CA LEU A 105 -9.83 33.02 10.47
C LEU A 105 -10.27 32.28 11.75
N GLU A 106 -11.53 31.84 11.82
CA GLU A 106 -12.02 31.02 12.93
C GLU A 106 -11.76 29.54 12.63
N TRP A 107 -11.05 28.86 13.53
CA TRP A 107 -10.75 27.43 13.43
C TRP A 107 -11.02 26.73 14.76
N ASP A 108 -11.72 25.59 14.72
CA ASP A 108 -11.86 24.72 15.89
C ASP A 108 -10.58 23.88 16.06
N ASP A 109 -9.88 24.10 17.17
CA ASP A 109 -8.62 23.43 17.51
C ASP A 109 -8.75 21.90 17.65
N LYS A 110 -9.97 21.37 17.73
CA LYS A 110 -10.23 19.92 17.74
C LYS A 110 -10.12 19.28 16.35
N ILE A 111 -10.13 20.08 15.28
CA ILE A 111 -10.00 19.59 13.91
C ILE A 111 -8.53 19.46 13.54
N THR A 112 -8.09 18.23 13.26
CA THR A 112 -6.71 17.90 12.86
C THR A 112 -6.54 17.74 11.35
N THR A 113 -7.64 17.69 10.59
CA THR A 113 -7.64 17.63 9.13
C THR A 113 -7.53 19.01 8.50
N PRO A 114 -6.86 19.17 7.34
CA PRO A 114 -6.78 20.46 6.67
C PRO A 114 -8.15 20.90 6.09
N PRO A 115 -8.30 22.17 5.65
CA PRO A 115 -9.60 22.78 5.36
C PRO A 115 -10.26 22.35 4.04
N GLY A 116 -9.73 21.34 3.34
CA GLY A 116 -10.13 21.00 1.97
C GLY A 116 -11.63 20.72 1.80
N LEU A 117 -12.24 20.03 2.75
CA LEU A 117 -13.69 19.74 2.74
C LEU A 117 -14.52 21.03 2.81
N TYR A 118 -14.11 22.00 3.63
CA TYR A 118 -14.84 23.26 3.79
C TYR A 118 -14.68 24.17 2.57
N LEU A 119 -13.48 24.22 2.00
CA LEU A 119 -13.23 24.92 0.74
C LEU A 119 -14.08 24.35 -0.40
N PHE A 120 -14.26 23.03 -0.41
CA PHE A 120 -15.14 22.37 -1.38
C PHE A 120 -16.62 22.75 -1.18
N SER A 121 -17.10 22.79 0.06
CA SER A 121 -18.47 23.21 0.36
C SER A 121 -18.72 24.69 0.00
N ILE A 122 -17.75 25.58 0.23
CA ILE A 122 -17.83 26.97 -0.25
C ILE A 122 -17.87 27.03 -1.78
N LEU A 123 -17.08 26.20 -2.46
CA LEU A 123 -17.10 26.14 -3.93
C LEU A 123 -18.48 25.72 -4.43
N LEU A 124 -19.12 24.72 -3.82
CA LEU A 124 -20.48 24.31 -4.16
C LEU A 124 -21.51 25.42 -3.90
N GLN A 125 -21.42 26.11 -2.75
CA GLN A 125 -22.29 27.23 -2.44
C GLN A 125 -22.14 28.38 -3.46
N LYS A 126 -20.89 28.77 -3.77
CA LYS A 126 -20.61 29.86 -4.71
C LYS A 126 -21.01 29.51 -6.14
N THR A 127 -20.82 28.26 -6.57
CA THR A 127 -21.27 27.81 -7.89
C THR A 127 -22.79 27.78 -8.00
N ALA A 128 -23.49 27.30 -6.97
CA ALA A 128 -24.95 27.35 -6.90
C ALA A 128 -25.48 28.79 -6.98
N ALA A 129 -24.84 29.73 -6.27
CA ALA A 129 -25.17 31.15 -6.34
C ALA A 129 -24.88 31.75 -7.74
N ALA A 130 -23.76 31.40 -8.37
CA ALA A 130 -23.40 31.88 -9.71
C ALA A 130 -24.39 31.41 -10.80
N VAL A 131 -24.92 30.20 -10.67
CA VAL A 131 -25.97 29.64 -11.56
C VAL A 131 -27.36 30.17 -11.20
N LYS A 132 -27.48 31.13 -10.26
CA LYS A 132 -28.73 31.72 -9.77
C LYS A 132 -29.69 30.71 -9.12
N LEU A 133 -29.15 29.62 -8.56
CA LEU A 133 -29.89 28.60 -7.83
C LEU A 133 -29.32 28.41 -6.40
N PRO A 134 -29.25 29.47 -5.57
CA PRO A 134 -28.63 29.40 -4.24
C PRO A 134 -29.37 28.45 -3.27
N TRP A 135 -30.65 28.17 -3.53
CA TRP A 135 -31.46 27.22 -2.76
C TRP A 135 -31.05 25.76 -2.97
N VAL A 136 -30.25 25.46 -4.01
CA VAL A 136 -29.72 24.11 -4.25
C VAL A 136 -28.64 23.75 -3.22
N PHE A 137 -27.97 24.73 -2.62
CA PHE A 137 -26.93 24.48 -1.63
C PHE A 137 -26.79 25.66 -0.63
N SER A 138 -27.39 25.53 0.55
CA SER A 138 -27.46 26.58 1.57
C SER A 138 -26.49 26.41 2.76
N CYS A 139 -25.49 25.52 2.67
CA CYS A 139 -24.56 25.16 3.76
C CYS A 139 -25.25 24.78 5.10
N ASP A 140 -26.53 24.44 5.08
CA ASP A 140 -27.22 23.80 6.19
C ASP A 140 -26.73 22.34 6.32
N THR A 141 -27.03 21.72 7.47
CA THR A 141 -26.61 20.34 7.76
C THR A 141 -26.99 19.34 6.65
N SER A 142 -28.16 19.48 6.03
CA SER A 142 -28.61 18.56 4.99
C SER A 142 -27.83 18.77 3.70
N SER A 143 -27.66 20.02 3.26
CA SER A 143 -26.81 20.36 2.10
C SER A 143 -25.38 19.87 2.26
N LEU A 144 -24.79 20.08 3.43
CA LEU A 144 -23.44 19.60 3.73
C LEU A 144 -23.35 18.07 3.63
N ARG A 145 -24.28 17.32 4.22
CA ARG A 145 -24.32 15.85 4.08
C ARG A 145 -24.52 15.37 2.64
N ILE A 146 -25.35 16.04 1.84
CA ILE A 146 -25.56 15.73 0.41
C ILE A 146 -24.24 15.79 -0.37
N THR A 147 -23.30 16.66 0.04
CA THR A 147 -21.94 16.72 -0.54
C THR A 147 -21.28 15.35 -0.58
N ASN A 148 -21.39 14.56 0.48
CA ASN A 148 -20.78 13.24 0.56
C ASN A 148 -21.54 12.17 -0.22
N VAL A 149 -22.86 12.29 -0.37
CA VAL A 149 -23.64 11.45 -1.28
C VAL A 149 -23.20 11.68 -2.72
N LEU A 150 -23.05 12.93 -3.15
CA LEU A 150 -22.49 13.28 -4.46
C LEU A 150 -21.05 12.79 -4.60
N GLY A 151 -20.25 12.94 -3.53
CA GLY A 151 -18.90 12.40 -3.44
C GLY A 151 -18.82 10.90 -3.69
N LEU A 152 -19.77 10.12 -3.16
CA LEU A 152 -19.82 8.68 -3.36
C LEU A 152 -20.15 8.32 -4.82
N ILE A 153 -21.07 9.04 -5.47
CA ILE A 153 -21.40 8.87 -6.89
C ILE A 153 -20.19 9.19 -7.77
N VAL A 154 -19.49 10.29 -7.46
CA VAL A 154 -18.25 10.67 -8.14
C VAL A 154 -17.18 9.59 -7.93
N LEU A 155 -17.01 9.10 -6.69
CA LEU A 155 -16.07 8.02 -6.38
C LEU A 155 -16.39 6.76 -7.19
N ALA A 156 -17.65 6.33 -7.24
CA ALA A 156 -18.08 5.18 -8.05
C ALA A 156 -17.77 5.38 -9.54
N SER A 157 -18.02 6.59 -10.06
CA SER A 157 -17.71 6.91 -11.46
C SER A 157 -16.20 6.87 -11.73
N LEU A 158 -15.39 7.42 -10.81
CA LEU A 158 -13.94 7.43 -10.92
C LEU A 158 -13.35 6.01 -10.82
N THR A 159 -13.84 5.17 -9.91
CA THR A 159 -13.36 3.78 -9.78
C THR A 159 -13.72 2.94 -11.00
N MET A 160 -14.92 3.13 -11.57
CA MET A 160 -15.31 2.52 -12.84
C MET A 160 -14.34 2.92 -13.97
N LEU A 161 -14.02 4.21 -14.08
CA LEU A 161 -13.07 4.71 -15.08
C LEU A 161 -11.64 4.21 -14.85
N CYS A 162 -11.18 4.13 -13.59
CA CYS A 162 -9.89 3.54 -13.25
C CYS A 162 -9.84 2.09 -13.70
N ARG A 163 -10.88 1.30 -13.40
CA ARG A 163 -10.90 -0.11 -13.76
C ARG A 163 -10.94 -0.32 -15.28
N HIS A 164 -11.74 0.47 -15.99
CA HIS A 164 -11.75 0.48 -17.44
C HIS A 164 -10.39 0.85 -18.05
N GLU A 165 -9.69 1.84 -17.48
CA GLU A 165 -8.35 2.20 -17.96
C GLU A 165 -7.34 1.06 -17.73
N ILE A 166 -7.38 0.37 -16.58
CA ILE A 166 -6.54 -0.82 -16.32
C ILE A 166 -6.81 -1.90 -17.39
N GLU A 167 -8.07 -2.22 -17.64
CA GLU A 167 -8.47 -3.23 -18.65
C GLU A 167 -8.07 -2.82 -20.06
N SER A 168 -8.26 -1.54 -20.42
CA SER A 168 -7.86 -1.00 -21.71
C SER A 168 -6.36 -1.14 -21.95
N ARG A 169 -5.52 -1.02 -20.92
CA ARG A 169 -4.06 -1.16 -21.04
C ARG A 169 -3.63 -2.60 -21.21
N LEU A 170 -4.25 -3.49 -20.44
CA LEU A 170 -4.03 -4.92 -20.59
C LEU A 170 -4.42 -5.39 -21.99
N TYR A 171 -5.49 -4.84 -22.57
CA TYR A 171 -5.91 -5.12 -23.93
C TYR A 171 -4.93 -4.55 -24.98
N GLU A 172 -4.52 -3.28 -24.86
CA GLU A 172 -3.54 -2.63 -25.76
C GLU A 172 -2.16 -3.32 -25.77
N ALA A 173 -1.80 -4.04 -24.70
CA ALA A 173 -0.56 -4.82 -24.67
C ALA A 173 -0.56 -6.02 -25.63
N HIS A 174 -1.74 -6.48 -26.06
CA HIS A 174 -1.92 -7.68 -26.90
C HIS A 174 -2.72 -7.42 -28.18
N SER A 175 -3.30 -6.22 -28.33
CA SER A 175 -4.05 -5.79 -29.52
C SER A 175 -3.56 -4.41 -29.97
N SER A 176 -3.57 -4.16 -31.28
CA SER A 176 -3.35 -2.81 -31.80
C SER A 176 -4.50 -1.83 -31.50
N ALA A 177 -5.67 -2.36 -31.10
CA ALA A 177 -6.87 -1.59 -30.83
C ALA A 177 -7.03 -1.27 -29.33
N ARG A 178 -7.65 -0.12 -29.05
CA ARG A 178 -8.07 0.27 -27.69
C ARG A 178 -9.48 -0.24 -27.38
N LEU A 179 -9.67 -0.82 -26.21
CA LEU A 179 -10.99 -1.20 -25.71
C LEU A 179 -11.83 0.06 -25.46
N LYS A 180 -12.94 0.23 -26.19
CA LYS A 180 -13.82 1.41 -26.05
C LYS A 180 -14.97 1.21 -25.06
N ALA A 181 -15.44 -0.02 -24.90
CA ALA A 181 -16.58 -0.33 -24.05
C ALA A 181 -16.14 -0.54 -22.59
N ILE A 182 -16.95 -0.06 -21.66
CA ILE A 182 -16.76 -0.34 -20.23
C ILE A 182 -17.24 -1.76 -19.96
N SER A 183 -16.39 -2.59 -19.35
CA SER A 183 -16.74 -3.97 -19.03
C SER A 183 -17.78 -4.04 -17.92
N LYS A 184 -18.57 -5.12 -17.89
CA LYS A 184 -19.50 -5.40 -16.79
C LYS A 184 -18.75 -5.52 -15.45
N TYR A 185 -17.55 -6.09 -15.48
CA TYR A 185 -16.69 -6.24 -14.31
C TYR A 185 -16.28 -4.88 -13.72
N ALA A 186 -15.95 -3.89 -14.57
CA ALA A 186 -15.61 -2.54 -14.12
C ALA A 186 -16.80 -1.84 -13.44
N VAL A 187 -18.01 -1.94 -14.02
CA VAL A 187 -19.23 -1.37 -13.43
C VAL A 187 -19.54 -2.02 -12.08
N HIS A 188 -19.46 -3.35 -12.01
CA HIS A 188 -19.77 -4.10 -10.78
C HIS A 188 -18.72 -3.87 -9.68
N THR A 189 -17.44 -3.74 -10.05
CA THR A 189 -16.37 -3.37 -9.12
C THR A 189 -16.60 -1.99 -8.52
N ALA A 190 -17.00 -1.02 -9.35
CA ALA A 190 -17.35 0.33 -8.88
C ALA A 190 -18.54 0.34 -7.91
N LEU A 191 -19.58 -0.45 -8.22
CA LEU A 191 -20.74 -0.63 -7.33
C LEU A 191 -20.30 -1.21 -5.98
N ASN A 192 -19.46 -2.25 -5.96
CA ASN A 192 -19.00 -2.83 -4.70
C ASN A 192 -18.13 -1.89 -3.88
N ILE A 193 -17.29 -1.07 -4.54
CA ILE A 193 -16.53 -0.04 -3.84
C ILE A 193 -17.46 1.01 -3.21
N ALA A 194 -18.52 1.42 -3.91
CA ALA A 194 -19.50 2.36 -3.37
C ALA A 194 -20.32 1.77 -2.23
N LEU A 195 -20.64 0.47 -2.29
CA LEU A 195 -21.36 -0.27 -1.25
C LEU A 195 -20.48 -0.69 -0.08
N PHE A 196 -19.15 -0.48 -0.15
CA PHE A 196 -18.25 -0.81 0.95
C PHE A 196 -18.74 -0.17 2.25
N PRO A 197 -18.98 -0.95 3.34
CA PRO A 197 -19.81 -0.46 4.44
C PRO A 197 -19.36 0.84 5.09
N LEU A 198 -18.04 1.08 5.19
CA LEU A 198 -17.52 2.34 5.72
C LEU A 198 -17.78 3.52 4.79
N LEU A 199 -17.56 3.36 3.48
CA LEU A 199 -17.81 4.41 2.49
C LEU A 199 -19.31 4.72 2.37
N PHE A 200 -20.14 3.68 2.31
CA PHE A 200 -21.59 3.84 2.22
C PHE A 200 -22.13 4.56 3.46
N PHE A 201 -21.74 4.13 4.65
CA PHE A 201 -22.20 4.76 5.89
C PHE A 201 -21.69 6.20 6.06
N PHE A 202 -20.39 6.45 5.81
CA PHE A 202 -19.83 7.81 5.86
C PHE A 202 -20.35 8.73 4.76
N SER A 203 -20.97 8.21 3.70
CA SER A 203 -21.64 9.05 2.70
C SER A 203 -22.86 9.78 3.25
N GLY A 204 -23.49 9.25 4.32
CA GLY A 204 -24.62 9.88 5.00
C GLY A 204 -24.24 10.92 6.06
N LEU A 205 -22.94 11.08 6.35
CA LEU A 205 -22.41 11.99 7.36
C LEU A 205 -21.46 12.99 6.70
N TYR A 206 -21.30 14.19 7.26
CA TYR A 206 -20.38 15.19 6.72
C TYR A 206 -18.93 14.98 7.18
N TYR A 207 -18.32 13.89 6.70
CA TYR A 207 -16.95 13.46 7.00
C TYR A 207 -15.99 13.72 5.83
N THR A 208 -14.69 13.84 6.12
CA THR A 208 -13.67 14.06 5.09
C THR A 208 -13.37 12.81 4.24
N ASP A 209 -13.68 11.61 4.73
CA ASP A 209 -13.28 10.32 4.14
C ASP A 209 -13.71 10.14 2.68
N VAL A 210 -14.99 10.42 2.36
CA VAL A 210 -15.58 10.10 1.04
C VAL A 210 -14.98 10.98 -0.05
N ILE A 211 -15.01 12.30 0.13
CA ILE A 211 -14.44 13.25 -0.83
C ILE A 211 -12.92 13.10 -0.92
N SER A 212 -12.24 12.88 0.21
CA SER A 212 -10.80 12.58 0.23
C SER A 212 -10.47 11.38 -0.66
N THR A 213 -11.24 10.29 -0.52
CA THR A 213 -11.06 9.08 -1.33
C THR A 213 -11.33 9.36 -2.81
N ALA A 214 -12.38 10.12 -3.14
CA ALA A 214 -12.68 10.52 -4.51
C ALA A 214 -11.54 11.32 -5.16
N VAL A 215 -10.95 12.28 -4.43
CA VAL A 215 -9.82 13.08 -4.92
C VAL A 215 -8.59 12.21 -5.17
N VAL A 216 -8.25 11.29 -4.25
CA VAL A 216 -7.11 10.38 -4.42
C VAL A 216 -7.34 9.43 -5.60
N VAL A 217 -8.54 8.87 -5.76
CA VAL A 217 -8.87 8.01 -6.92
C VAL A 217 -8.89 8.82 -8.22
N GLY A 218 -9.31 10.09 -8.19
CA GLY A 218 -9.19 11.00 -9.34
C GLY A 218 -7.73 11.26 -9.74
N GLY A 219 -6.84 11.43 -8.75
CA GLY A 219 -5.39 11.44 -8.94
C GLY A 219 -4.88 10.15 -9.57
N TYR A 220 -5.36 8.99 -9.10
CA TYR A 220 -5.01 7.70 -9.65
C TYR A 220 -5.47 7.51 -11.09
N LEU A 221 -6.67 7.98 -11.45
CA LEU A 221 -7.16 7.97 -12.83
C LEU A 221 -6.26 8.81 -13.76
N ASN A 222 -5.83 9.99 -13.30
CA ASN A 222 -4.88 10.81 -14.05
C ASN A 222 -3.52 10.08 -14.21
N HIS A 223 -3.03 9.45 -13.14
CA HIS A 223 -1.84 8.60 -13.17
C HIS A 223 -1.95 7.48 -14.21
N LEU A 224 -3.04 6.70 -14.22
CA LEU A 224 -3.25 5.62 -15.19
C LEU A 224 -3.21 6.14 -16.64
N LYS A 225 -3.78 7.33 -16.89
CA LYS A 225 -3.73 8.00 -18.20
C LYS A 225 -2.33 8.52 -18.57
N ARG A 226 -1.47 8.82 -17.58
CA ARG A 226 -0.07 9.25 -17.77
C ARG A 226 0.85 8.09 -18.08
N VAL A 227 0.77 7.01 -17.28
CA VAL A 227 1.52 5.76 -17.50
C VAL A 227 1.17 5.12 -18.84
N GLY A 228 -0.04 5.37 -19.32
CA GLY A 228 -0.47 4.97 -20.64
C GLY A 228 0.21 5.62 -21.86
N ARG A 229 1.14 6.55 -21.67
CA ARG A 229 1.88 7.20 -22.75
C ARG A 229 3.37 7.13 -22.46
N ASP A 230 4.18 7.08 -23.51
CA ASP A 230 5.65 7.06 -23.37
C ASP A 230 6.19 8.36 -22.75
N ARG A 231 5.49 9.47 -22.97
CA ARG A 231 5.81 10.80 -22.41
C ARG A 231 4.59 11.44 -21.77
N SER A 232 4.77 11.98 -20.56
CA SER A 232 3.77 12.83 -19.94
C SER A 232 3.77 14.23 -20.58
N SER A 233 2.58 14.80 -20.73
CA SER A 233 2.42 16.20 -21.16
C SER A 233 2.56 17.13 -19.96
N PHE A 234 3.14 18.31 -20.14
CA PHE A 234 3.26 19.33 -19.09
C PHE A 234 1.91 19.70 -18.43
N VAL A 235 0.82 19.74 -19.20
CA VAL A 235 -0.53 19.99 -18.66
C VAL A 235 -0.94 18.89 -17.69
N SER A 236 -0.72 17.62 -18.05
CA SER A 236 -1.01 16.48 -17.17
C SER A 236 -0.13 16.47 -15.93
N ASP A 237 1.12 16.92 -16.04
CA ASP A 237 2.02 17.10 -14.89
C ASP A 237 1.48 18.16 -13.93
N LEU A 238 1.02 19.31 -14.43
CA LEU A 238 0.39 20.36 -13.62
C LEU A 238 -0.91 19.87 -12.96
N ILE A 239 -1.71 19.09 -13.68
CA ILE A 239 -2.91 18.45 -13.13
C ILE A 239 -2.53 17.49 -11.99
N THR A 240 -1.44 16.72 -12.12
CA THR A 240 -0.94 15.86 -11.04
C THR A 240 -0.57 16.68 -9.80
N VAL A 241 0.13 17.81 -9.97
CA VAL A 241 0.44 18.70 -8.83
C VAL A 241 -0.84 19.22 -8.18
N LEU A 242 -1.79 19.71 -8.98
CA LEU A 242 -3.06 20.24 -8.48
C LEU A 242 -3.87 19.18 -7.71
N LEU A 243 -4.03 17.99 -8.27
CA LEU A 243 -4.74 16.88 -7.63
C LEU A 243 -4.01 16.39 -6.38
N GLY A 244 -2.68 16.37 -6.39
CA GLY A 244 -1.85 16.04 -5.24
C GLY A 244 -2.02 17.06 -4.10
N THR A 245 -1.97 18.36 -4.41
CA THR A 245 -2.22 19.42 -3.43
C THR A 245 -3.66 19.35 -2.90
N LEU A 246 -4.65 19.13 -3.76
CA LEU A 246 -6.04 18.96 -3.33
C LEU A 246 -6.20 17.75 -2.39
N ALA A 247 -5.53 16.64 -2.68
CA ALA A 247 -5.52 15.47 -1.80
C ALA A 247 -4.92 15.81 -0.44
N LEU A 248 -3.81 16.55 -0.39
CA LEU A 248 -3.20 17.00 0.87
C LEU A 248 -4.09 17.97 1.64
N LEU A 249 -4.86 18.82 0.97
CA LEU A 249 -5.86 19.70 1.61
C LEU A 249 -7.02 18.92 2.22
N MET A 250 -7.34 17.73 1.72
CA MET A 250 -8.34 16.87 2.33
C MET A 250 -7.77 16.18 3.57
N ARG A 251 -6.59 15.55 3.46
CA ARG A 251 -5.92 14.84 4.55
C ARG A 251 -4.41 14.80 4.37
N GLN A 252 -3.68 14.92 5.49
CA GLN A 252 -2.22 14.85 5.51
C GLN A 252 -1.71 13.46 5.09
N THR A 253 -2.38 12.38 5.51
CA THR A 253 -2.01 10.99 5.21
C THR A 253 -2.14 10.63 3.72
N ASN A 254 -2.85 11.44 2.92
CA ASN A 254 -2.93 11.23 1.47
C ASN A 254 -1.58 11.39 0.77
N VAL A 255 -0.58 11.99 1.42
CA VAL A 255 0.80 12.09 0.89
C VAL A 255 1.35 10.73 0.47
N PHE A 256 1.05 9.65 1.21
CA PHE A 256 1.53 8.30 0.89
C PHE A 256 0.88 7.76 -0.39
N TRP A 257 -0.40 8.05 -0.62
CA TRP A 257 -1.10 7.60 -1.82
C TRP A 257 -0.71 8.39 -3.07
N ILE A 258 -0.46 9.69 -2.93
CA ILE A 258 -0.03 10.52 -4.06
C ILE A 258 1.44 10.26 -4.37
N VAL A 259 2.33 10.35 -3.38
CA VAL A 259 3.79 10.35 -3.62
C VAL A 259 4.34 8.93 -3.67
N VAL A 260 4.04 8.10 -2.67
CA VAL A 260 4.63 6.75 -2.58
C VAL A 260 3.96 5.81 -3.57
N TRP A 261 2.62 5.75 -3.56
CA TRP A 261 1.86 4.89 -4.46
C TRP A 261 1.93 5.34 -5.91
N MET A 262 1.34 6.50 -6.29
CA MET A 262 1.33 6.92 -7.70
C MET A 262 2.73 7.32 -8.21
N GLY A 263 3.51 8.04 -7.40
CA GLY A 263 4.88 8.40 -7.77
C GLY A 263 5.81 7.19 -7.89
N GLY A 264 5.66 6.19 -7.02
CA GLY A 264 6.39 4.92 -7.13
C GLY A 264 6.04 4.16 -8.40
N LEU A 265 4.74 4.05 -8.74
CA LEU A 265 4.30 3.39 -9.98
C LEU A 265 4.79 4.13 -11.23
N GLU A 266 4.84 5.48 -11.22
CA GLU A 266 5.43 6.23 -12.33
C GLU A 266 6.95 6.09 -12.42
N ALA A 267 7.64 5.90 -11.31
CA ALA A 267 9.07 5.58 -11.32
C ALA A 267 9.31 4.21 -11.98
N VAL A 268 8.52 3.19 -11.62
CA VAL A 268 8.58 1.86 -12.25
C VAL A 268 8.27 1.96 -13.75
N HIS A 269 7.25 2.72 -14.13
CA HIS A 269 6.93 2.97 -15.54
C HIS A 269 8.09 3.62 -16.29
N ALA A 270 8.71 4.67 -15.72
CA ALA A 270 9.86 5.34 -16.32
C ALA A 270 11.01 4.37 -16.60
N LEU A 271 11.25 3.42 -15.70
CA LEU A 271 12.25 2.36 -15.86
C LEU A 271 11.84 1.35 -16.95
N LYS A 272 10.59 0.87 -16.95
CA LYS A 272 10.07 -0.04 -17.99
C LYS A 272 10.13 0.56 -19.40
N THR A 273 10.01 1.88 -19.53
CA THR A 273 10.13 2.55 -20.84
C THR A 273 11.56 2.65 -21.40
N LEU A 274 12.60 2.32 -20.62
CA LEU A 274 13.99 2.36 -21.11
C LEU A 274 14.24 1.34 -22.24
N ARG A 275 13.52 0.21 -22.23
CA ARG A 275 13.57 -0.85 -23.27
C ARG A 275 14.99 -1.13 -23.77
N PRO A 276 15.90 -1.58 -22.88
CA PRO A 276 17.28 -1.80 -23.24
C PRO A 276 17.42 -2.89 -24.32
N GLN A 277 18.47 -2.79 -25.12
CA GLN A 277 18.75 -3.81 -26.13
C GLN A 277 19.01 -5.17 -25.47
N HIS A 278 18.56 -6.23 -26.17
CA HIS A 278 18.83 -7.59 -25.75
C HIS A 278 20.35 -7.81 -25.64
N ALA A 279 20.79 -8.41 -24.55
CA ALA A 279 22.17 -8.87 -24.39
C ALA A 279 22.12 -10.37 -24.25
N GLU A 280 22.86 -11.07 -25.12
CA GLU A 280 23.02 -12.51 -24.99
C GLU A 280 23.59 -12.83 -23.61
N GLN A 281 22.96 -13.79 -22.94
CA GLN A 281 23.38 -14.19 -21.62
C GLN A 281 24.69 -14.99 -21.71
N PRO A 282 25.80 -14.52 -21.10
CA PRO A 282 27.04 -15.26 -21.12
C PRO A 282 26.93 -16.53 -20.26
N PHE A 283 27.68 -17.57 -20.62
CA PHE A 283 27.81 -18.76 -19.78
C PHE A 283 28.56 -18.41 -18.49
N MET A 284 27.84 -18.35 -17.37
CA MET A 284 28.37 -17.94 -16.07
C MET A 284 28.48 -19.13 -15.12
N THR A 285 29.67 -19.35 -14.56
CA THR A 285 29.96 -20.47 -13.65
C THR A 285 30.10 -20.05 -12.19
N THR A 286 30.24 -18.75 -11.91
CA THR A 286 30.40 -18.22 -10.55
C THR A 286 29.26 -17.27 -10.17
N LEU A 287 28.88 -17.28 -8.88
CA LEU A 287 27.87 -16.38 -8.33
C LEU A 287 28.29 -14.91 -8.47
N THR A 288 29.59 -14.62 -8.37
CA THR A 288 30.11 -13.25 -8.50
C THR A 288 29.91 -12.70 -9.90
N ASP A 289 30.16 -13.51 -10.93
CA ASP A 289 29.95 -13.10 -12.32
C ASP A 289 28.46 -12.92 -12.61
N GLN A 290 27.61 -13.77 -12.03
CA GLN A 290 26.16 -13.65 -12.12
C GLN A 290 25.63 -12.37 -11.48
N VAL A 291 26.02 -12.07 -10.24
CA VAL A 291 25.61 -10.83 -9.56
C VAL A 291 26.09 -9.60 -10.33
N LYS A 292 27.32 -9.61 -10.86
CA LYS A 292 27.84 -8.51 -11.69
C LYS A 292 27.03 -8.35 -12.98
N PHE A 293 26.72 -9.44 -13.67
CA PHE A 293 25.96 -9.40 -14.91
C PHE A 293 24.56 -8.84 -14.69
N TYR A 294 23.81 -9.37 -13.71
CA TYR A 294 22.46 -8.86 -13.44
C TYR A 294 22.46 -7.45 -12.85
N ALA A 295 23.43 -7.09 -12.01
CA ALA A 295 23.56 -5.70 -11.54
C ALA A 295 23.81 -4.73 -12.71
N TRP A 296 24.59 -5.13 -13.72
CA TRP A 296 24.75 -4.37 -14.95
C TRP A 296 23.48 -4.34 -15.80
N ARG A 297 22.78 -5.47 -15.99
CA ARG A 297 21.47 -5.49 -16.69
C ARG A 297 20.47 -4.55 -16.03
N TYR A 298 20.37 -4.60 -14.70
CA TYR A 298 19.52 -3.70 -13.91
C TYR A 298 19.93 -2.24 -14.08
N SER A 299 21.22 -1.91 -14.14
CA SER A 299 21.67 -0.52 -14.31
C SER A 299 21.29 0.06 -15.67
N VAL A 300 21.21 -0.78 -16.71
CA VAL A 300 20.79 -0.40 -18.07
C VAL A 300 19.25 -0.34 -18.19
N GLY A 301 18.51 -0.84 -17.20
CA GLY A 301 17.05 -0.76 -17.13
C GLY A 301 16.31 -2.07 -17.44
N ASP A 302 17.03 -3.19 -17.50
CA ASP A 302 16.43 -4.52 -17.70
C ASP A 302 15.95 -5.08 -16.36
N ILE A 303 14.81 -4.59 -15.88
CA ILE A 303 14.34 -4.86 -14.52
C ILE A 303 13.73 -6.25 -14.36
N HIS A 304 13.91 -6.83 -13.17
CA HIS A 304 13.13 -7.97 -12.68
C HIS A 304 11.80 -7.49 -12.08
N ASP A 305 10.66 -7.88 -12.64
CA ASP A 305 9.31 -7.57 -12.15
C ASP A 305 8.25 -8.58 -12.64
N PRO A 306 8.34 -9.86 -12.21
CA PRO A 306 7.35 -10.88 -12.57
C PRO A 306 5.94 -10.52 -12.08
N PRO A 307 4.88 -11.10 -12.67
CA PRO A 307 3.53 -11.00 -12.15
C PRO A 307 3.41 -11.71 -10.79
N LEU A 308 2.50 -11.21 -9.95
CA LEU A 308 2.42 -11.58 -8.53
C LEU A 308 2.10 -13.06 -8.30
N ASN A 309 1.44 -13.73 -9.25
CA ASN A 309 1.13 -15.15 -9.20
C ASN A 309 2.36 -16.05 -9.38
N LEU A 310 3.37 -15.57 -10.11
CA LEU A 310 4.62 -16.27 -10.34
C LEU A 310 5.69 -15.91 -9.31
N ALA A 311 5.54 -14.77 -8.64
CA ALA A 311 6.53 -14.24 -7.72
C ALA A 311 6.63 -15.03 -6.40
N TRP A 312 7.84 -15.48 -6.09
CA TRP A 312 8.24 -15.99 -4.78
C TRP A 312 8.89 -14.89 -3.92
N PRO A 313 9.10 -15.12 -2.61
CA PRO A 313 9.72 -14.13 -1.72
C PRO A 313 11.09 -13.63 -2.19
N ASP A 314 11.86 -14.46 -2.90
CA ASP A 314 13.11 -14.08 -3.55
C ASP A 314 12.88 -13.17 -4.76
N ASP A 315 11.88 -13.44 -5.62
CA ASP A 315 11.51 -12.52 -6.71
C ASP A 315 11.07 -11.14 -6.17
N MET A 316 10.37 -11.10 -5.03
CA MET A 316 10.03 -9.84 -4.36
C MET A 316 11.28 -9.04 -3.95
N LEU A 317 12.28 -9.73 -3.40
CA LEU A 317 13.55 -9.11 -3.02
C LEU A 317 14.32 -8.64 -4.27
N PHE A 318 14.41 -9.46 -5.30
CA PHE A 318 15.10 -9.11 -6.55
C PHE A 318 14.39 -7.98 -7.30
N THR A 319 13.07 -7.92 -7.27
CA THR A 319 12.28 -6.81 -7.81
C THR A 319 12.63 -5.50 -7.10
N ALA A 320 12.74 -5.52 -5.78
CA ALA A 320 13.14 -4.32 -5.03
C ALA A 320 14.58 -3.88 -5.35
N ILE A 321 15.50 -4.83 -5.45
CA ILE A 321 16.92 -4.56 -5.77
C ILE A 321 17.08 -4.07 -7.21
N SER A 322 16.43 -4.71 -8.20
CA SER A 322 16.50 -4.33 -9.61
C SER A 322 15.99 -2.91 -9.82
N LEU A 323 14.85 -2.57 -9.23
CA LEU A 323 14.25 -1.25 -9.30
C LEU A 323 15.13 -0.19 -8.64
N ALA A 324 15.74 -0.50 -7.50
CA ALA A 324 16.65 0.41 -6.80
C ALA A 324 17.89 0.71 -7.65
N ILE A 325 18.54 -0.32 -8.21
CA ILE A 325 19.72 -0.15 -9.08
C ILE A 325 19.32 0.63 -10.34
N ALA A 326 18.24 0.25 -11.01
CA ALA A 326 17.78 0.91 -12.22
C ALA A 326 17.43 2.40 -11.98
N ALA A 327 16.78 2.73 -10.87
CA ALA A 327 16.45 4.10 -10.49
C ALA A 327 17.69 4.95 -10.19
N LEU A 328 18.68 4.38 -9.48
CA LEU A 328 19.93 5.07 -9.14
C LEU A 328 20.82 5.29 -10.37
N CYS A 329 20.82 4.38 -11.33
CA CYS A 329 21.61 4.48 -12.56
C CYS A 329 20.93 5.34 -13.63
N ASN A 330 19.61 5.54 -13.57
CA ASN A 330 18.84 6.34 -14.54
C ASN A 330 18.09 7.54 -13.91
N PRO A 331 18.76 8.39 -13.11
CA PRO A 331 18.08 9.39 -12.29
C PRO A 331 17.37 10.47 -13.12
N ILE A 332 17.95 10.88 -14.25
CA ILE A 332 17.37 11.93 -15.11
C ILE A 332 16.02 11.48 -15.67
N ARG A 333 15.93 10.23 -16.15
CA ARG A 333 14.69 9.67 -16.70
C ARG A 333 13.60 9.56 -15.63
N VAL A 334 13.96 9.07 -14.45
CA VAL A 334 13.05 8.92 -13.32
C VAL A 334 12.57 10.28 -12.82
N ILE A 335 13.48 11.20 -12.49
CA ILE A 335 13.15 12.55 -11.99
C ILE A 335 12.25 13.29 -12.99
N ARG A 336 12.55 13.22 -14.29
CA ARG A 336 11.71 13.87 -15.31
C ARG A 336 10.28 13.31 -15.36
N GLN A 337 10.07 12.05 -15.00
CA GLN A 337 8.74 11.47 -14.93
C GLN A 337 8.02 11.86 -13.62
N ILE A 338 8.73 11.76 -12.50
CA ILE A 338 8.13 11.88 -11.15
C ILE A 338 8.16 13.29 -10.56
N TRP A 339 8.71 14.29 -11.27
CA TRP A 339 8.82 15.67 -10.78
C TRP A 339 7.53 16.24 -10.17
N PRO A 340 6.31 15.94 -10.69
CA PRO A 340 5.08 16.48 -10.10
C PRO A 340 4.87 15.97 -8.66
N TYR A 341 5.20 14.70 -8.40
CA TYR A 341 5.10 14.10 -7.07
C TYR A 341 6.18 14.65 -6.12
N ILE A 342 7.38 14.92 -6.65
CA ILE A 342 8.45 15.59 -5.89
C ILE A 342 7.99 17.00 -5.50
N SER A 343 7.33 17.75 -6.40
CA SER A 343 6.78 19.07 -6.09
C SER A 343 5.71 19.02 -5.00
N VAL A 344 4.80 18.04 -5.06
CA VAL A 344 3.79 17.82 -4.00
C VAL A 344 4.45 17.48 -2.67
N LEU A 345 5.46 16.61 -2.66
CA LEU A 345 6.22 16.26 -1.46
C LEU A 345 6.98 17.47 -0.90
N ALA A 346 7.60 18.28 -1.75
CA ALA A 346 8.32 19.49 -1.35
C ALA A 346 7.36 20.52 -0.75
N ALA A 347 6.17 20.70 -1.32
CA ALA A 347 5.12 21.57 -0.76
C ALA A 347 4.67 21.07 0.62
N PHE A 348 4.44 19.76 0.77
CA PHE A 348 4.11 19.15 2.06
C PHE A 348 5.22 19.33 3.09
N ALA A 349 6.48 19.03 2.74
CA ALA A 349 7.62 19.18 3.63
C ALA A 349 7.85 20.64 4.04
N SER A 350 7.66 21.59 3.11
CA SER A 350 7.74 23.03 3.39
C SER A 350 6.65 23.48 4.36
N PHE A 351 5.41 23.00 4.16
CA PHE A 351 4.31 23.25 5.08
C PHE A 351 4.59 22.69 6.47
N VAL A 352 5.08 21.46 6.57
CA VAL A 352 5.46 20.84 7.86
C VAL A 352 6.58 21.63 8.54
N ALA A 353 7.62 22.03 7.80
CA ALA A 353 8.73 22.82 8.31
C ALA A 353 8.28 24.20 8.82
N TRP A 354 7.41 24.88 8.06
CA TRP A 354 6.84 26.19 8.42
C TRP A 354 6.05 26.14 9.73
N ASN A 355 5.33 25.04 9.98
CA ASN A 355 4.53 24.84 11.20
C ASN A 355 5.33 24.25 12.39
N GLY A 356 6.66 24.40 12.41
CA GLY A 356 7.52 23.96 13.53
C GLY A 356 7.93 22.48 13.51
N GLY A 357 7.86 21.85 12.34
CA GLY A 357 7.78 20.40 12.18
C GLY A 357 8.98 19.55 12.59
N VAL A 358 10.22 20.03 12.68
CA VAL A 358 11.34 19.10 12.98
C VAL A 358 11.30 18.63 14.44
N VAL A 359 10.97 19.52 15.38
CA VAL A 359 10.88 19.20 16.82
C VAL A 359 9.56 18.48 17.12
N LEU A 360 8.46 18.88 16.49
CA LEU A 360 7.16 18.22 16.65
C LEU A 360 7.12 16.84 15.99
N VAL A 361 7.70 16.64 14.81
CA VAL A 361 7.75 15.31 14.15
C VAL A 361 8.69 14.38 14.91
N SER A 362 9.83 14.84 15.41
CA SER A 362 10.71 14.03 16.26
C SER A 362 10.03 13.67 17.59
N THR A 363 9.31 14.61 18.21
CA THR A 363 8.52 14.37 19.44
C THR A 363 7.30 13.49 19.19
N ALA A 364 6.65 13.62 18.03
CA ALA A 364 5.49 12.84 17.60
C ALA A 364 5.89 11.40 17.25
N ILE A 365 7.02 11.19 16.58
CA ILE A 365 7.54 9.85 16.33
C ILE A 365 7.86 9.16 17.68
N VAL A 366 8.44 9.88 18.63
CA VAL A 366 8.72 9.36 19.98
C VAL A 366 7.43 9.21 20.83
N LYS A 367 6.38 10.01 20.63
CA LYS A 367 5.11 9.98 21.37
C LYS A 367 4.07 9.01 20.82
N PHE A 368 3.97 8.88 19.50
CA PHE A 368 2.89 8.15 18.80
C PHE A 368 3.34 6.81 18.23
N ASN A 369 4.63 6.61 17.98
CA ASN A 369 5.15 5.30 17.56
C ASN A 369 5.51 4.42 18.76
N THR A 370 5.14 4.88 19.97
CA THR A 370 5.40 4.21 21.23
C THR A 370 4.05 3.99 21.94
N ILE A 371 3.52 2.76 21.79
CA ILE A 371 2.55 2.10 22.69
C ILE A 371 1.07 2.38 22.39
N ILE A 372 0.29 1.29 22.46
CA ILE A 372 -1.17 1.22 22.56
C ILE A 372 -1.68 2.42 23.35
N HIS A 373 -2.32 3.36 22.64
CA HIS A 373 -2.84 4.58 23.26
C HIS A 373 -3.78 4.18 24.42
N PRO A 374 -3.60 4.72 25.65
CA PRO A 374 -4.42 4.38 26.82
C PRO A 374 -5.93 4.46 26.55
N PHE A 375 -6.33 5.24 25.54
CA PHE A 375 -7.70 5.38 25.07
C PHE A 375 -8.30 4.14 24.42
N THR A 376 -7.54 3.36 23.66
CA THR A 376 -8.04 2.03 23.20
C THR A 376 -8.32 1.09 24.37
N LEU A 377 -7.79 1.41 25.56
CA LEU A 377 -7.95 0.63 26.78
C LEU A 377 -8.91 1.26 27.79
N ALA A 378 -9.32 2.51 27.58
CA ALA A 378 -10.11 3.32 28.51
C ALA A 378 -11.43 3.82 27.92
N ASP A 379 -11.54 3.96 26.60
CA ASP A 379 -12.75 4.44 25.94
C ASP A 379 -13.61 3.28 25.42
N ASN A 380 -14.62 2.91 26.21
CA ASN A 380 -15.62 1.90 25.88
C ASN A 380 -16.56 2.30 24.73
N ARG A 381 -16.46 3.52 24.18
CA ARG A 381 -17.29 4.00 23.06
C ARG A 381 -16.82 3.45 21.72
N HIS A 382 -15.54 3.09 21.59
CA HIS A 382 -14.96 2.55 20.37
C HIS A 382 -15.04 1.02 20.34
N TYR A 383 -15.52 0.40 19.25
CA TYR A 383 -15.56 -1.07 19.18
C TYR A 383 -14.16 -1.73 19.37
N MET A 384 -13.10 -1.01 18.98
CA MET A 384 -11.72 -1.47 19.14
C MET A 384 -11.35 -1.66 20.61
N PHE A 385 -11.97 -0.91 21.54
CA PHE A 385 -11.83 -1.17 22.98
C PHE A 385 -12.31 -2.57 23.35
N TYR A 386 -13.46 -3.00 22.83
CA TYR A 386 -13.99 -4.33 23.11
C TYR A 386 -13.14 -5.42 22.47
N ILE A 387 -12.60 -5.20 21.26
CA ILE A 387 -11.63 -6.11 20.66
C ILE A 387 -10.40 -6.23 21.56
N PHE A 388 -9.77 -5.12 21.96
CA PHE A 388 -8.58 -5.15 22.81
C PHE A 388 -8.85 -5.78 24.19
N ARG A 389 -9.99 -5.45 24.80
CA ARG A 389 -10.41 -5.95 26.12
C ARG A 389 -10.68 -7.45 26.10
N TYR A 390 -11.42 -7.95 25.10
CA TYR A 390 -11.86 -9.34 25.06
C TYR A 390 -10.93 -10.30 24.31
N THR A 391 -10.04 -9.79 23.46
CA THR A 391 -9.07 -10.61 22.70
C THR A 391 -7.63 -10.34 23.15
N ILE A 392 -7.01 -9.25 22.71
CA ILE A 392 -5.57 -8.96 22.83
C ILE A 392 -5.09 -8.91 24.30
N ARG A 393 -5.90 -8.41 25.24
CA ARG A 393 -5.51 -8.27 26.66
C ARG A 393 -5.94 -9.41 27.56
N ARG A 394 -6.75 -10.36 27.07
CA ARG A 394 -7.33 -11.42 27.91
C ARG A 394 -6.30 -12.47 28.34
N GLY A 395 -5.25 -12.72 27.56
CA GLY A 395 -4.16 -13.63 27.93
C GLY A 395 -3.00 -13.60 26.93
N SER A 396 -1.79 -13.96 27.37
CA SER A 396 -0.59 -14.00 26.51
C SER A 396 -0.76 -14.98 25.34
N LEU A 397 -1.37 -16.14 25.59
CA LEU A 397 -1.65 -17.16 24.57
C LEU A 397 -2.58 -16.64 23.45
N ILE A 398 -3.61 -15.86 23.80
CA ILE A 398 -4.58 -15.32 22.82
C ILE A 398 -3.89 -14.37 21.85
N ARG A 399 -2.86 -13.63 22.28
CA ARG A 399 -2.05 -12.79 21.37
C ARG A 399 -1.32 -13.62 20.33
N PHE A 400 -0.75 -14.76 20.71
CA PHE A 400 -0.12 -15.68 19.77
C PHE A 400 -1.16 -16.34 18.86
N MET A 401 -2.36 -16.63 19.35
CA MET A 401 -3.45 -17.15 18.50
C MET A 401 -3.85 -16.18 17.38
N LEU A 402 -3.65 -14.86 17.54
CA LEU A 402 -3.89 -13.88 16.47
C LEU A 402 -2.96 -14.06 15.26
N ILE A 403 -1.83 -14.76 15.40
CA ILE A 403 -0.95 -15.09 14.26
C ILE A 403 -1.73 -15.87 13.20
N ILE A 404 -2.66 -16.75 13.60
CA ILE A 404 -3.48 -17.56 12.69
C ILE A 404 -4.36 -16.68 11.79
N PRO A 405 -5.29 -15.85 12.31
CA PRO A 405 -6.11 -14.98 11.47
C PRO A 405 -5.29 -13.95 10.71
N TYR A 406 -4.16 -13.44 11.24
CA TYR A 406 -3.27 -12.55 10.48
C TYR A 406 -2.59 -13.26 9.31
N THR A 407 -2.14 -14.50 9.49
CA THR A 407 -1.50 -15.28 8.43
C THR A 407 -2.51 -15.63 7.34
N ILE A 408 -3.71 -16.06 7.73
CA ILE A 408 -4.81 -16.31 6.79
C ILE A 408 -5.17 -15.02 6.04
N SER A 409 -5.34 -13.89 6.74
CA SER A 409 -5.66 -12.61 6.11
C SER A 409 -4.57 -12.16 5.13
N ARG A 410 -3.30 -12.29 5.52
CA ARG A 410 -2.15 -12.02 4.64
C ARG A 410 -2.23 -12.87 3.37
N TRP A 411 -2.45 -14.18 3.52
CA TRP A 411 -2.55 -15.10 2.38
C TRP A 411 -3.74 -14.78 1.49
N MET A 412 -4.89 -14.44 2.08
CA MET A 412 -6.08 -14.04 1.33
C MET A 412 -5.84 -12.75 0.55
N VAL A 413 -5.31 -11.70 1.18
CA VAL A 413 -5.05 -10.40 0.54
C VAL A 413 -4.03 -10.52 -0.59
N TRP A 414 -2.96 -11.31 -0.39
CA TRP A 414 -1.92 -11.49 -1.39
C TRP A 414 -2.34 -12.46 -2.51
N GLY A 415 -2.94 -13.59 -2.15
CA GLY A 415 -3.40 -14.62 -3.10
C GLY A 415 -4.53 -14.12 -4.01
N THR A 416 -5.40 -13.24 -3.52
CA THR A 416 -6.43 -12.60 -4.36
C THR A 416 -5.85 -11.60 -5.36
N LEU A 417 -4.84 -10.80 -4.98
CA LEU A 417 -4.12 -9.93 -5.93
C LEU A 417 -3.35 -10.73 -6.99
N ALA A 418 -2.84 -11.90 -6.61
CA ALA A 418 -2.23 -12.85 -7.52
C ALA A 418 -3.25 -13.57 -8.42
N GLY A 419 -4.55 -13.35 -8.28
CA GLY A 419 -5.60 -14.01 -9.09
C GLY A 419 -5.87 -15.47 -8.74
N CYS A 420 -4.90 -16.17 -8.17
CA CYS A 420 -5.04 -17.55 -7.73
C CYS A 420 -5.01 -17.70 -6.22
N ALA A 421 -6.21 -17.74 -5.64
CA ALA A 421 -6.42 -18.12 -4.26
C ALA A 421 -6.76 -19.61 -4.16
N ASP A 422 -5.85 -20.50 -4.61
CA ASP A 422 -5.95 -21.92 -4.22
C ASP A 422 -5.49 -22.05 -2.77
N TRP A 423 -6.47 -21.86 -1.90
CA TRP A 423 -6.42 -21.88 -0.44
C TRP A 423 -5.86 -23.17 0.18
N ILE A 424 -5.75 -24.28 -0.56
CA ILE A 424 -5.39 -25.60 -0.02
C ILE A 424 -4.34 -26.38 -0.85
N LEU A 425 -4.21 -26.17 -2.17
CA LEU A 425 -3.28 -26.94 -3.00
C LEU A 425 -2.46 -26.02 -3.94
N SER A 426 -1.15 -26.03 -3.77
CA SER A 426 -0.17 -25.24 -4.55
C SER A 426 0.00 -25.70 -6.01
N SER A 427 -0.74 -26.70 -6.47
CA SER A 427 -0.61 -27.21 -7.84
C SER A 427 -1.37 -26.28 -8.78
N ASN A 428 -0.68 -25.63 -9.73
CA ASN A 428 -1.21 -24.88 -10.89
C ASN A 428 -1.24 -23.34 -10.80
N ARG A 429 -0.34 -22.70 -10.02
CA ARG A 429 -0.17 -21.22 -10.03
C ARG A 429 0.15 -20.62 -11.42
N GLU A 430 0.70 -21.45 -12.31
CA GLU A 430 1.07 -21.08 -13.67
C GLU A 430 -0.11 -21.06 -14.64
N LEU A 431 -1.29 -21.57 -14.25
CA LEU A 431 -2.53 -21.53 -15.05
C LEU A 431 -3.43 -20.35 -14.70
N CYS A 432 -2.94 -19.43 -13.87
CA CYS A 432 -3.70 -18.35 -13.24
C CYS A 432 -3.65 -17.04 -14.00
N SER A 433 -2.68 -16.88 -14.90
CA SER A 433 -2.73 -15.82 -15.89
C SER A 433 -3.50 -16.37 -17.09
N ALA A 434 -4.35 -15.52 -17.66
CA ALA A 434 -5.03 -15.82 -18.89
C ALA A 434 -4.08 -15.88 -20.10
N ARG A 435 -2.85 -15.38 -19.94
CA ARG A 435 -1.91 -15.11 -21.04
C ARG A 435 -0.50 -15.65 -20.84
N TYR A 436 -0.09 -15.89 -19.61
CA TYR A 436 1.22 -16.48 -19.31
C TYR A 436 1.03 -17.86 -18.68
N ASN A 437 1.83 -18.83 -19.12
CA ASN A 437 1.80 -20.20 -18.62
C ASN A 437 3.21 -20.81 -18.66
N VAL A 438 3.33 -22.08 -18.27
CA VAL A 438 4.60 -22.83 -18.26
C VAL A 438 5.38 -22.72 -19.59
N ASN A 439 4.66 -22.61 -20.71
CA ASN A 439 5.21 -22.57 -22.06
C ASN A 439 5.41 -21.13 -22.62
N GLU A 440 4.80 -20.11 -22.02
CA GLU A 440 4.94 -18.70 -22.39
C GLU A 440 5.31 -17.87 -21.14
N PRO A 441 6.62 -17.59 -20.91
CA PRO A 441 7.07 -16.96 -19.68
C PRO A 441 6.65 -15.48 -19.62
N ALA A 442 6.46 -14.98 -18.40
CA ALA A 442 6.01 -13.60 -18.19
C ALA A 442 7.11 -12.57 -18.53
N PRO A 443 6.76 -11.36 -19.00
CA PRO A 443 7.73 -10.32 -19.28
C PRO A 443 8.42 -9.84 -17.99
N TYR A 444 9.65 -9.33 -18.12
CA TYR A 444 10.47 -8.82 -17.01
C TYR A 444 10.88 -9.89 -15.96
N THR A 445 11.00 -11.16 -16.37
CA THR A 445 11.54 -12.22 -15.51
C THR A 445 13.04 -12.38 -15.70
N SER A 446 13.77 -12.59 -14.61
CA SER A 446 15.21 -12.86 -14.63
C SER A 446 15.59 -13.84 -13.53
N TYR A 447 16.63 -14.65 -13.73
CA TYR A 447 17.00 -15.72 -12.80
C TYR A 447 18.42 -15.51 -12.22
N PRO A 448 18.60 -14.54 -11.29
CA PRO A 448 19.91 -14.14 -10.76
C PRO A 448 20.59 -15.16 -9.86
N LEU A 449 19.89 -16.23 -9.46
CA LEU A 449 20.45 -17.31 -8.65
C LEU A 449 20.58 -18.64 -9.41
N TRP A 450 20.20 -18.68 -10.69
CA TRP A 450 20.23 -19.91 -11.47
C TRP A 450 21.59 -20.04 -12.18
N ILE A 451 22.36 -21.07 -11.81
CA ILE A 451 23.68 -21.35 -12.40
C ILE A 451 23.53 -22.46 -13.45
N ALA A 452 24.04 -22.24 -14.66
CA ALA A 452 23.99 -23.22 -15.75
C ALA A 452 24.81 -24.49 -15.45
N TRP A 453 24.46 -25.59 -16.12
CA TRP A 453 25.00 -26.95 -15.89
C TRP A 453 26.51 -27.08 -16.11
N GLY A 454 27.16 -27.94 -15.32
CA GLY A 454 28.46 -28.55 -15.67
C GLY A 454 29.63 -28.16 -14.77
N THR A 455 29.77 -28.83 -13.60
CA THR A 455 31.02 -29.40 -13.02
C THR A 455 31.02 -29.56 -11.48
N LYS A 456 29.98 -29.17 -10.72
CA LYS A 456 29.95 -29.38 -9.25
C LYS A 456 28.74 -30.17 -8.74
N LYS A 457 29.01 -31.04 -7.76
CA LYS A 457 28.10 -32.02 -7.10
C LYS A 457 26.85 -31.44 -6.39
N THR A 458 26.61 -30.13 -6.45
CA THR A 458 25.55 -29.44 -5.70
C THR A 458 24.64 -28.62 -6.63
N GLN A 459 24.39 -29.11 -7.85
CA GLN A 459 23.55 -28.43 -8.84
C GLN A 459 22.19 -29.15 -8.96
N THR A 460 21.12 -28.36 -9.14
CA THR A 460 19.76 -28.85 -9.41
C THR A 460 19.67 -29.38 -10.84
N ASN A 461 18.99 -30.52 -11.04
CA ASN A 461 18.90 -31.27 -12.30
C ASN A 461 17.97 -30.63 -13.37
N VAL A 462 17.77 -29.32 -13.37
CA VAL A 462 16.73 -28.66 -14.20
C VAL A 462 17.36 -27.75 -15.24
N GLU A 463 16.91 -27.88 -16.50
CA GLU A 463 17.34 -27.07 -17.65
C GLU A 463 17.00 -25.58 -17.45
N TYR A 464 17.93 -24.69 -17.82
CA TYR A 464 17.79 -23.24 -17.61
C TYR A 464 16.60 -22.69 -18.44
N PRO A 465 15.71 -21.84 -17.90
CA PRO A 465 14.55 -21.35 -18.63
C PRO A 465 15.03 -20.42 -19.74
N GLN A 466 14.50 -20.63 -20.94
CA GLN A 466 14.74 -19.72 -22.05
C GLN A 466 14.11 -18.36 -21.72
N ASP A 467 14.87 -17.29 -21.96
CA ASP A 467 14.37 -15.92 -21.86
C ASP A 467 13.23 -15.71 -22.87
N VAL A 468 12.12 -15.06 -22.47
CA VAL A 468 10.96 -14.74 -23.33
C VAL A 468 11.39 -14.08 -24.63
N SER A 469 12.47 -13.29 -24.60
CA SER A 469 13.04 -12.63 -25.78
C SER A 469 13.64 -13.58 -26.82
N GLN A 470 13.83 -14.86 -26.49
CA GLN A 470 14.34 -15.91 -27.38
C GLN A 470 13.23 -16.77 -28.00
N MET A 471 11.98 -16.65 -27.55
CA MET A 471 10.87 -17.38 -28.15
C MET A 471 10.44 -16.69 -29.46
N PRO A 472 10.31 -17.42 -30.58
CA PRO A 472 9.71 -16.87 -31.79
C PRO A 472 8.30 -16.39 -31.44
N SER A 473 7.96 -15.17 -31.87
CA SER A 473 6.66 -14.51 -31.71
C SER A 473 5.55 -15.26 -32.46
N SER A 474 5.28 -16.49 -32.04
CA SER A 474 4.45 -17.47 -32.74
C SER A 474 2.97 -17.43 -32.33
N SER A 475 2.56 -16.45 -31.52
CA SER A 475 1.17 -16.28 -31.09
C SER A 475 0.73 -14.80 -31.02
N ALA A 476 1.15 -13.96 -31.98
CA ALA A 476 0.43 -12.72 -32.24
C ALA A 476 -0.94 -13.09 -32.85
N SER A 477 -1.90 -13.49 -32.01
CA SER A 477 -3.29 -13.71 -32.40
C SER A 477 -3.74 -12.48 -33.17
N THR A 478 -4.28 -12.69 -34.38
CA THR A 478 -4.78 -11.55 -35.17
C THR A 478 -5.80 -10.77 -34.33
N ASP A 479 -5.85 -9.44 -34.46
CA ASP A 479 -6.76 -8.59 -33.66
C ASP A 479 -8.23 -9.07 -33.70
N GLY A 480 -8.63 -9.76 -34.77
CA GLY A 480 -9.95 -10.40 -34.90
C GLY A 480 -10.15 -11.60 -33.98
N GLU A 481 -9.14 -12.44 -33.80
CA GLU A 481 -9.17 -13.62 -32.93
C GLU A 481 -9.22 -13.25 -31.45
N LEU A 482 -8.43 -12.24 -31.05
CA LEU A 482 -8.48 -11.70 -29.69
C LEU A 482 -9.83 -11.02 -29.38
N ARG A 483 -10.48 -10.40 -30.39
CA ARG A 483 -11.84 -9.86 -30.22
C ARG A 483 -12.88 -10.96 -30.04
N GLY A 484 -12.84 -12.01 -30.86
CA GLY A 484 -13.76 -13.15 -30.71
C GLY A 484 -13.64 -13.81 -29.34
N THR A 485 -12.42 -14.04 -28.87
CA THR A 485 -12.18 -14.63 -27.53
C THR A 485 -12.65 -13.74 -26.38
N VAL A 486 -12.52 -12.41 -26.48
CA VAL A 486 -13.05 -11.47 -25.47
C VAL A 486 -14.58 -11.36 -25.51
N GLU A 487 -15.21 -11.52 -26.68
CA GLU A 487 -16.67 -11.58 -26.80
C GLU A 487 -17.22 -12.85 -26.13
N ASP A 488 -16.54 -13.98 -26.29
CA ASP A 488 -16.89 -15.25 -25.65
C ASP A 488 -16.58 -15.26 -24.15
N ASP A 489 -15.46 -14.67 -23.73
CA ASP A 489 -15.04 -14.51 -22.35
C ASP A 489 -14.69 -13.04 -22.00
N PRO A 490 -15.71 -12.27 -21.54
CA PRO A 490 -15.51 -10.87 -21.17
C PRO A 490 -14.59 -10.65 -19.97
N LEU A 491 -14.32 -11.68 -19.15
CA LEU A 491 -13.47 -11.56 -17.97
C LEU A 491 -11.98 -11.71 -18.31
N LEU A 492 -11.65 -12.20 -19.51
CA LEU A 492 -10.28 -12.42 -19.98
C LEU A 492 -9.39 -11.19 -19.80
N VAL A 493 -9.89 -10.00 -20.16
CA VAL A 493 -9.14 -8.73 -20.08
C VAL A 493 -8.94 -8.27 -18.62
N SER A 494 -9.78 -8.75 -17.71
CA SER A 494 -9.80 -8.37 -16.31
C SER A 494 -9.06 -9.37 -15.40
N ALA A 495 -8.62 -10.51 -15.93
CA ALA A 495 -8.06 -11.62 -15.17
C ALA A 495 -6.53 -11.52 -14.92
N GLU A 496 -5.85 -10.55 -15.55
CA GLU A 496 -4.41 -10.44 -15.42
C GLU A 496 -3.98 -10.03 -13.99
N PRO A 497 -3.09 -10.80 -13.33
CA PRO A 497 -2.56 -10.43 -12.02
C PRO A 497 -1.69 -9.17 -12.09
N THR A 498 -1.57 -8.47 -10.96
CA THR A 498 -0.69 -7.30 -10.84
C THR A 498 0.79 -7.69 -10.89
N SER A 499 1.66 -6.75 -11.27
CA SER A 499 3.12 -6.95 -11.15
C SER A 499 3.59 -6.97 -9.69
N THR A 500 4.73 -7.60 -9.44
CA THR A 500 5.36 -7.67 -8.11
C THR A 500 5.68 -6.28 -7.56
N SER A 501 6.19 -5.39 -8.41
CA SER A 501 6.46 -3.99 -8.08
C SER A 501 5.22 -3.25 -7.59
N THR A 502 4.07 -3.47 -8.24
CA THR A 502 2.79 -2.90 -7.83
C THR A 502 2.39 -3.40 -6.44
N GLY A 503 2.51 -4.70 -6.18
CA GLY A 503 2.23 -5.28 -4.86
C GLY A 503 3.15 -4.74 -3.75
N LEU A 504 4.44 -4.56 -4.02
CA LEU A 504 5.42 -4.02 -3.07
C LEU A 504 5.16 -2.55 -2.73
N ILE A 505 4.88 -1.73 -3.75
CA ILE A 505 4.57 -0.30 -3.55
C ILE A 505 3.23 -0.16 -2.79
N PHE A 506 2.26 -1.04 -3.05
CA PHE A 506 0.99 -1.06 -2.32
C PHE A 506 1.21 -1.36 -0.84
N LEU A 507 2.03 -2.36 -0.54
CA LEU A 507 2.39 -2.73 0.82
C LEU A 507 3.14 -1.60 1.53
N LEU A 508 4.06 -0.92 0.85
CA LEU A 508 4.79 0.22 1.39
C LEU A 508 3.84 1.39 1.70
N ALA A 509 2.98 1.80 0.75
CA ALA A 509 2.04 2.89 0.93
C ALA A 509 1.03 2.60 2.06
N THR A 510 0.51 1.37 2.10
CA THR A 510 -0.41 0.91 3.16
C THR A 510 0.27 0.92 4.53
N THR A 511 1.50 0.39 4.62
CA THR A 511 2.27 0.35 5.87
C THR A 511 2.54 1.75 6.39
N LEU A 512 3.02 2.66 5.55
CA LEU A 512 3.27 4.05 5.93
C LEU A 512 1.99 4.77 6.37
N SER A 513 0.88 4.59 5.62
CA SER A 513 -0.42 5.17 5.96
C SER A 513 -0.92 4.71 7.33
N LEU A 514 -0.80 3.41 7.65
CA LEU A 514 -1.29 2.84 8.90
C LEU A 514 -0.34 3.09 10.08
N MET A 515 0.97 3.05 9.88
CA MET A 515 1.96 3.30 10.95
C MET A 515 1.92 4.74 11.47
N THR A 516 1.54 5.69 10.62
CA THR A 516 1.39 7.10 11.05
C THR A 516 0.06 7.40 11.74
N ALA A 517 -0.89 6.45 11.74
CA ALA A 517 -2.17 6.65 12.41
C ALA A 517 -2.00 6.44 13.93
N PRO A 518 -2.41 7.41 14.77
CA PRO A 518 -2.21 7.33 16.22
C PRO A 518 -3.14 6.31 16.90
N LEU A 519 -4.23 5.92 16.23
CA LEU A 519 -5.19 4.91 16.69
C LEU A 519 -5.54 3.95 15.54
N VAL A 520 -5.91 2.71 15.91
CA VAL A 520 -6.37 1.71 14.95
C VAL A 520 -7.88 1.87 14.75
N GLU A 521 -8.28 2.60 13.71
CA GLU A 521 -9.67 2.72 13.27
C GLU A 521 -9.88 2.12 11.87
N PRO A 522 -11.06 1.54 11.57
CA PRO A 522 -11.40 1.01 10.25
C PRO A 522 -11.23 2.01 9.11
N ARG A 523 -11.50 3.29 9.38
CA ARG A 523 -11.48 4.34 8.34
C ARG A 523 -10.12 4.51 7.67
N TYR A 524 -9.03 4.23 8.39
CA TYR A 524 -7.67 4.29 7.83
C TYR A 524 -7.41 3.21 6.78
N PHE A 525 -8.26 2.17 6.71
CA PHE A 525 -8.20 1.11 5.72
C PHE A 525 -9.00 1.39 4.45
N ILE A 526 -9.75 2.50 4.37
CA ILE A 526 -10.56 2.84 3.18
C ILE A 526 -9.69 2.93 1.93
N LEU A 527 -8.64 3.77 1.93
CA LEU A 527 -7.76 3.91 0.76
C LEU A 527 -6.99 2.63 0.41
N PRO A 528 -6.35 1.92 1.38
CA PRO A 528 -5.79 0.60 1.12
C PRO A 528 -6.78 -0.35 0.45
N TRP A 529 -7.99 -0.45 0.97
CA TRP A 529 -9.00 -1.37 0.46
C TRP A 529 -9.49 -0.98 -0.94
N VAL A 530 -9.72 0.30 -1.20
CA VAL A 530 -10.15 0.79 -2.53
C VAL A 530 -9.09 0.51 -3.59
N MET A 531 -7.82 0.79 -3.30
CA MET A 531 -6.72 0.53 -4.23
C MET A 531 -6.51 -0.97 -4.44
N TRP A 532 -6.55 -1.77 -3.36
CA TRP A 532 -6.51 -3.22 -3.46
C TRP A 532 -7.65 -3.76 -4.32
N ARG A 533 -8.90 -3.33 -4.08
CA ARG A 533 -10.05 -3.83 -4.84
C ARG A 533 -9.99 -3.45 -6.31
N LEU A 534 -9.51 -2.26 -6.66
CA LEU A 534 -9.29 -1.85 -8.07
C LEU A 534 -8.30 -2.78 -8.80
N LEU A 535 -7.33 -3.32 -8.08
CA LEU A 535 -6.27 -4.18 -8.62
C LEU A 535 -6.63 -5.66 -8.64
N VAL A 536 -7.59 -6.11 -7.83
CA VAL A 536 -7.99 -7.53 -7.78
C VAL A 536 -8.46 -7.99 -9.19
N PRO A 537 -7.81 -9.00 -9.77
CA PRO A 537 -8.21 -9.57 -11.05
C PRO A 537 -9.54 -10.32 -10.96
N ALA A 538 -10.24 -10.39 -12.09
CA ALA A 538 -11.48 -11.13 -12.22
C ALA A 538 -11.25 -12.62 -12.00
N TRP A 539 -12.19 -13.27 -11.32
CA TRP A 539 -12.18 -14.72 -11.13
C TRP A 539 -12.83 -15.44 -12.30
N ARG A 540 -12.13 -16.43 -12.85
CA ARG A 540 -12.62 -17.23 -13.97
C ARG A 540 -12.75 -18.68 -13.53
N VAL A 541 -13.96 -19.22 -13.60
CA VAL A 541 -14.28 -20.56 -13.07
C VAL A 541 -13.56 -21.67 -13.84
N HIS A 542 -13.36 -21.50 -15.15
CA HIS A 542 -12.75 -22.52 -16.01
C HIS A 542 -11.23 -22.63 -15.88
N ASP A 543 -10.56 -21.67 -15.26
CA ASP A 543 -9.11 -21.71 -15.00
C ASP A 543 -8.78 -22.67 -13.82
N HIS A 544 -9.78 -23.08 -13.04
CA HIS A 544 -9.62 -24.00 -11.91
C HIS A 544 -9.99 -25.44 -12.31
N ALA A 545 -8.98 -26.25 -12.62
CA ALA A 545 -9.15 -27.64 -13.09
C ALA A 545 -10.07 -28.50 -12.19
N HIS A 546 -9.97 -28.35 -10.87
CA HIS A 546 -10.80 -29.08 -9.90
C HIS A 546 -12.28 -28.64 -9.94
N ILE A 547 -12.56 -27.37 -10.26
CA ILE A 547 -13.94 -26.89 -10.36
C ILE A 547 -14.49 -27.23 -11.75
N ASN A 548 -13.64 -27.17 -12.78
CA ASN A 548 -14.03 -27.50 -14.15
C ASN A 548 -14.42 -28.99 -14.28
N SER A 549 -13.74 -29.90 -13.58
CA SER A 549 -14.09 -31.33 -13.56
C SER A 549 -15.47 -31.61 -12.95
N LEU A 550 -15.96 -30.76 -12.02
CA LEU A 550 -17.33 -30.87 -11.47
C LEU A 550 -18.41 -30.61 -12.53
N PHE A 551 -18.07 -29.95 -13.62
CA PHE A 551 -18.99 -29.61 -14.72
C PHE A 551 -18.74 -30.43 -15.99
N GLU A 552 -17.82 -31.41 -15.94
CA GLU A 552 -17.48 -32.28 -17.05
C GLU A 552 -18.61 -33.29 -17.30
N GLY A 553 -19.05 -33.44 -18.56
CA GLY A 553 -20.19 -34.30 -18.92
C GLY A 553 -21.59 -33.72 -18.70
N VAL A 554 -21.72 -32.49 -18.19
CA VAL A 554 -23.03 -31.82 -18.01
C VAL A 554 -23.54 -31.26 -19.35
N ALA A 555 -24.74 -31.67 -19.76
CA ALA A 555 -25.36 -31.17 -20.98
C ALA A 555 -25.62 -29.64 -20.91
N PRO A 556 -25.28 -28.86 -21.97
CA PRO A 556 -25.40 -27.39 -21.95
C PRO A 556 -26.83 -26.89 -21.74
N ARG A 557 -27.84 -27.69 -22.09
CA ARG A 557 -29.27 -27.36 -21.90
C ARG A 557 -29.80 -27.61 -20.48
N SER A 558 -29.04 -28.33 -19.65
CA SER A 558 -29.38 -28.56 -18.24
C SER A 558 -29.31 -27.25 -17.45
N ILE A 559 -30.06 -27.16 -16.34
CA ILE A 559 -29.97 -26.03 -15.39
C ILE A 559 -28.51 -25.82 -14.96
N VAL A 560 -27.78 -26.91 -14.70
CA VAL A 560 -26.35 -26.91 -14.32
C VAL A 560 -25.45 -26.40 -15.46
N GLY A 561 -25.82 -26.69 -16.72
CA GLY A 561 -25.12 -26.18 -17.90
C GLY A 561 -25.32 -24.67 -18.08
N LYS A 562 -26.55 -24.17 -17.86
CA LYS A 562 -26.84 -22.74 -17.88
C LYS A 562 -26.13 -21.98 -16.75
N THR A 563 -26.06 -22.54 -15.54
CA THR A 563 -25.32 -21.91 -14.44
C THR A 563 -23.82 -21.83 -14.72
N ARG A 564 -23.24 -22.86 -15.34
CA ARG A 564 -21.84 -22.84 -15.78
C ARG A 564 -21.58 -21.70 -16.77
N GLU A 565 -22.47 -21.50 -17.74
CA GLU A 565 -22.35 -20.43 -18.74
C GLU A 565 -22.45 -19.02 -18.11
N VAL A 566 -23.32 -18.86 -17.10
CA VAL A 566 -23.37 -17.62 -16.32
C VAL A 566 -22.06 -17.40 -15.56
N PHE A 567 -21.51 -18.44 -14.92
CA PHE A 567 -20.26 -18.35 -14.16
C PHE A 567 -19.02 -18.11 -15.02
N LYS A 568 -19.05 -18.47 -16.30
CA LYS A 568 -17.98 -18.08 -17.25
C LYS A 568 -17.99 -16.58 -17.55
N ARG A 569 -19.18 -15.96 -17.61
CA ARG A 569 -19.36 -14.56 -18.00
C ARG A 569 -19.36 -13.58 -16.83
N TYR A 570 -19.51 -14.07 -15.59
CA TYR A 570 -19.62 -13.26 -14.38
C TYR A 570 -18.69 -13.76 -13.26
N ASP A 571 -18.00 -12.83 -12.60
CA ASP A 571 -17.25 -13.13 -11.39
C ASP A 571 -18.22 -13.36 -10.22
N VAL A 572 -18.37 -14.62 -9.82
CA VAL A 572 -19.26 -15.04 -8.73
C VAL A 572 -18.81 -14.46 -7.39
N ARG A 573 -17.50 -14.30 -7.16
CA ARG A 573 -16.98 -13.72 -5.90
C ARG A 573 -17.49 -12.29 -5.76
N LEU A 574 -17.57 -11.56 -6.87
CA LEU A 574 -18.02 -10.19 -6.89
C LEU A 574 -19.50 -10.03 -6.53
N VAL A 575 -20.35 -10.93 -7.04
CA VAL A 575 -21.78 -10.99 -6.70
C VAL A 575 -21.97 -11.31 -5.21
N LEU A 576 -21.24 -12.29 -4.68
CA LEU A 576 -21.29 -12.66 -3.27
C LEU A 576 -20.83 -11.51 -2.37
N GLU A 577 -19.76 -10.80 -2.76
CA GLU A 577 -19.30 -9.59 -2.07
C GLU A 577 -20.38 -8.50 -2.05
N THR A 578 -21.12 -8.29 -3.16
CA THR A 578 -22.22 -7.32 -3.19
C THR A 578 -23.31 -7.68 -2.20
N LEU A 579 -23.75 -8.94 -2.20
CA LEU A 579 -24.79 -9.43 -1.29
C LEU A 579 -24.35 -9.26 0.17
N TRP A 580 -23.07 -9.54 0.45
CA TRP A 580 -22.47 -9.37 1.77
C TRP A 580 -22.45 -7.91 2.21
N PHE A 581 -22.01 -6.98 1.36
CA PHE A 581 -22.00 -5.55 1.68
C PHE A 581 -23.41 -4.98 1.86
N VAL A 582 -24.37 -5.38 1.03
CA VAL A 582 -25.78 -4.99 1.19
C VAL A 582 -26.32 -5.50 2.52
N ALA A 583 -26.07 -6.76 2.88
CA ALA A 583 -26.52 -7.32 4.15
C ALA A 583 -25.91 -6.56 5.35
N ILE A 584 -24.62 -6.24 5.30
CA ILE A 584 -23.96 -5.43 6.33
C ILE A 584 -24.59 -4.05 6.41
N ASN A 585 -24.77 -3.35 5.28
CA ASN A 585 -25.32 -1.99 5.26
C ASN A 585 -26.77 -1.95 5.77
N VAL A 586 -27.58 -2.95 5.44
CA VAL A 586 -28.95 -3.07 5.97
C VAL A 586 -28.92 -3.31 7.48
N ALA A 587 -28.07 -4.22 7.95
CA ALA A 587 -27.95 -4.51 9.38
C ALA A 587 -27.44 -3.31 10.18
N THR A 588 -26.38 -2.65 9.71
CA THR A 588 -25.79 -1.48 10.39
C THR A 588 -26.71 -0.27 10.33
N GLY A 589 -27.36 -0.03 9.18
CA GLY A 589 -28.40 0.99 9.03
C GLY A 589 -29.59 0.74 9.95
N TYR A 590 -30.06 -0.50 10.06
CA TYR A 590 -31.13 -0.87 10.99
C TYR A 590 -30.75 -0.63 12.45
N ILE A 591 -29.56 -1.06 12.88
CA ILE A 591 -29.05 -0.81 14.23
C ILE A 591 -28.95 0.70 14.49
N PHE A 592 -28.36 1.45 13.56
CA PHE A 592 -28.20 2.90 13.68
C PHE A 592 -29.55 3.62 13.83
N LEU A 593 -30.57 3.23 13.05
CA LEU A 593 -31.88 3.87 13.04
C LEU A 593 -32.78 3.43 14.21
N MET A 594 -32.79 2.14 14.54
CA MET A 594 -33.79 1.53 15.44
C MET A 594 -33.27 1.19 16.83
N LYS A 595 -31.95 1.24 17.08
CA LYS A 595 -31.34 0.92 18.38
C LYS A 595 -30.54 2.11 18.95
N PRO A 596 -31.19 3.26 19.22
CA PRO A 596 -30.55 4.29 20.02
C PRO A 596 -30.33 3.77 21.46
N TYR A 597 -29.26 4.22 22.11
CA TYR A 597 -28.95 3.86 23.49
C TYR A 597 -28.65 5.10 24.32
N VAL A 598 -28.81 4.99 25.64
CA VAL A 598 -28.36 6.02 26.59
C VAL A 598 -27.02 5.58 27.13
N TRP A 599 -26.03 6.47 27.07
CA TRP A 599 -24.69 6.16 27.56
C TRP A 599 -24.65 6.22 29.09
N LYS A 600 -24.05 5.20 29.71
CA LYS A 600 -23.93 5.10 31.16
C LYS A 600 -22.47 4.91 31.55
N ASP A 601 -22.05 5.51 32.67
CA ASP A 601 -20.72 5.30 33.23
C ASP A 601 -20.59 3.89 33.87
N ASP A 602 -19.38 3.54 34.32
CA ASP A 602 -19.09 2.27 34.98
C ASP A 602 -19.92 2.05 36.28
N GLN A 603 -20.51 3.11 36.83
CA GLN A 603 -21.40 3.06 38.00
C GLN A 603 -22.89 3.11 37.61
N GLY A 604 -23.22 3.04 36.33
CA GLY A 604 -24.58 3.01 35.80
C GLY A 604 -25.28 4.39 35.75
N ARG A 605 -24.58 5.49 36.01
CA ARG A 605 -25.12 6.86 35.91
C ARG A 605 -25.18 7.28 34.44
N ASN A 606 -26.27 7.94 34.06
CA ASN A 606 -26.43 8.46 32.71
C ASN A 606 -25.41 9.58 32.45
N LEU A 607 -24.66 9.45 31.37
CA LEU A 607 -23.74 10.47 30.87
C LEU A 607 -24.47 11.40 29.87
N GLU A 608 -23.96 12.61 29.66
CA GLU A 608 -24.49 13.61 28.71
C GLU A 608 -25.99 13.87 28.84
N ASP A 609 -26.47 14.08 30.06
CA ASP A 609 -27.88 14.38 30.38
C ASP A 609 -28.88 13.31 29.88
N GLY A 610 -28.42 12.09 29.62
CA GLY A 610 -29.27 11.00 29.14
C GLY A 610 -29.69 11.14 27.67
N ARG A 611 -28.97 11.92 26.87
CA ARG A 611 -29.23 12.02 25.42
C ARG A 611 -29.11 10.64 24.75
N LEU A 612 -30.03 10.40 23.81
CA LEU A 612 -30.00 9.19 22.99
C LEU A 612 -28.84 9.27 21.99
N GLN A 613 -27.90 8.35 22.13
CA GLN A 613 -26.78 8.15 21.24
C GLN A 613 -27.11 7.05 20.23
N ARG A 614 -26.43 7.06 19.09
CA ARG A 614 -26.54 6.04 18.04
C ARG A 614 -25.18 5.41 17.82
N PHE A 615 -25.16 4.08 17.74
CA PHE A 615 -23.92 3.33 17.54
C PHE A 615 -23.34 3.63 16.16
N MET A 616 -22.07 3.99 16.11
CA MET A 616 -21.31 4.16 14.89
C MET A 616 -20.02 3.34 15.00
N TRP A 617 -19.89 2.35 14.11
CA TRP A 617 -18.77 1.43 13.89
C TRP A 617 -17.71 1.29 14.98
#